data_AF-A0A5C8SIG4-F1
#
_entry.id   AF-A0A5C8SIG4-F1
#
_cell.length_a   1.000
_cell.length_b   1.000
_cell.length_c   1.000
_cell.angle_alpha   90.00
_cell.angle_beta   90.00
_cell.angle_gamma   90.00
#
_symmetry.space_group_name_H-M   'P 1'
#
loop_
_entity.id
_entity.type
_entity.pdbx_description
1 polymer ?
#
loop_
_entity_poly.entity_id
_entity_poly.type
_entity_poly.pdbx_seq_one_letter_code
_entity_poly.pdbx_strand_id
1 'polypeptide(L)' 'MTAQAERTTLDGQLVGYWAREAARLEALAAAARFGWQKRRFLRRAADARARGAQSEARETARASRAASPA' A
#
# COMPACT_ATOMS: atom_id res chain seq x y z
N MET A 1 -17.43 -7.55 24.06
CA MET A 1 -16.26 -8.14 23.37
C MET A 1 -15.50 -7.01 22.69
N THR A 2 -14.63 -6.32 23.42
CA THR A 2 -13.75 -5.32 22.83
C THR A 2 -12.74 -6.07 21.95
N ALA A 3 -12.94 -6.02 20.64
CA ALA A 3 -11.93 -6.44 19.68
C ALA A 3 -10.66 -5.69 20.06
N GLN A 4 -9.69 -6.43 20.59
CA GLN A 4 -8.36 -5.93 20.84
C GLN A 4 -7.91 -5.35 19.51
N ALA A 5 -7.81 -4.03 19.40
CA ALA A 5 -7.26 -3.40 18.22
C ALA A 5 -5.85 -3.95 18.11
N GLU A 6 -5.66 -4.95 17.24
CA GLU A 6 -4.34 -5.48 16.92
C GLU A 6 -3.46 -4.27 16.66
N ARG A 7 -2.38 -4.14 17.42
CA ARG A 7 -1.47 -3.00 17.31
C ARG A 7 -0.92 -3.02 15.88
N THR A 8 -1.57 -2.27 14.98
CA THR A 8 -1.21 -2.26 13.57
C THR A 8 0.17 -1.64 13.48
N THR A 9 1.12 -2.41 12.94
CA THR A 9 2.45 -1.91 12.69
C THR A 9 2.40 -0.76 11.69
N LEU A 10 3.39 0.14 11.74
CA LEU A 10 3.50 1.22 10.76
C LEU A 10 3.51 0.67 9.32
N ASP A 11 4.20 -0.45 9.07
CA ASP A 11 4.22 -1.06 7.75
C ASP A 11 2.83 -1.60 7.37
N GLY A 12 2.09 -2.21 8.29
CA GLY A 12 0.70 -2.62 8.07
C GLY A 12 -0.24 -1.45 7.74
N GLN A 13 -0.05 -0.29 8.38
CA GLN A 13 -0.78 0.93 8.01
C GLN A 13 -0.40 1.42 6.61
N LEU A 14 0.87 1.31 6.24
CA LEU A 14 1.38 1.70 4.93
C LEU A 14 0.84 0.79 3.81
N VAL A 15 0.67 -0.51 4.04
CA VAL A 15 0.02 -1.42 3.07
C VAL A 15 -1.35 -0.89 2.67
N GLY A 16 -2.22 -0.64 3.65
CA GLY A 16 -3.57 -0.13 3.41
C GLY A 16 -3.57 1.26 2.79
N TYR A 17 -2.62 2.13 3.17
CA TYR A 17 -2.45 3.45 2.57
C TYR A 17 -2.07 3.35 1.09
N TRP A 18 -1.05 2.58 0.74
CA TRP A 18 -0.57 2.45 -0.63
C TRP A 18 -1.60 1.83 -1.56
N ALA A 19 -2.41 0.89 -1.06
CA ALA A 19 -3.54 0.33 -1.82
C ALA A 19 -4.61 1.40 -2.14
N ARG A 20 -5.00 2.21 -1.14
CA ARG A 20 -5.95 3.32 -1.36
C ARG A 20 -5.39 4.38 -2.31
N GLU A 21 -4.11 4.70 -2.18
CA GLU A 21 -3.46 5.70 -3.03
C GLU A 21 -3.35 5.22 -4.48
N ALA A 22 -3.03 3.94 -4.71
CA ALA A 22 -3.05 3.35 -6.04
C ALA A 22 -4.44 3.48 -6.69
N ALA A 23 -5.51 3.09 -5.97
CA ALA A 23 -6.88 3.20 -6.48
C ALA A 23 -7.28 4.67 -6.75
N ARG A 24 -6.91 5.60 -5.87
CA ARG A 24 -7.14 7.04 -6.06
C ARG A 24 -6.45 7.54 -7.34
N LEU A 25 -5.20 7.15 -7.57
CA LEU A 25 -4.44 7.57 -8.76
C LEU A 25 -5.04 6.99 -10.04
N GLU A 26 -5.59 5.78 -10.00
CA GLU A 26 -6.31 5.21 -11.14
C GLU A 26 -7.61 5.93 -11.44
N ALA A 27 -8.37 6.31 -10.42
CA ALA A 27 -9.56 7.15 -10.59
C ALA A 27 -9.20 8.50 -11.25
N LEU A 28 -8.11 9.13 -10.81
CA LEU A 28 -7.59 10.36 -11.43
C LEU A 28 -7.13 10.13 -12.88
N ALA A 29 -6.52 8.98 -13.18
CA ALA A 29 -6.13 8.61 -14.53
C ALA A 29 -7.34 8.42 -15.45
N ALA A 30 -8.43 7.83 -14.94
CA ALA A 30 -9.68 7.65 -15.67
C ALA A 30 -10.38 9.00 -15.95
N ALA A 31 -10.32 9.94 -15.00
CA ALA A 31 -10.89 11.28 -15.15
C ALA A 31 -10.00 12.26 -15.95
N ALA A 32 -8.77 11.87 -16.30
CA ALA A 32 -7.81 12.77 -16.94
C ALA A 32 -8.23 13.12 -18.38
N ARG A 33 -8.24 14.42 -18.69
CA ARG A 33 -8.62 14.95 -20.02
C ARG A 33 -7.52 14.77 -21.07
N PHE A 34 -6.26 14.65 -20.63
CA PHE A 34 -5.11 14.58 -21.52
C PHE A 34 -4.32 13.29 -21.34
N GLY A 35 -3.88 12.70 -22.45
CA GLY A 35 -3.15 11.43 -22.43
C GLY A 35 -1.82 11.48 -21.67
N TRP A 36 -1.12 12.61 -21.65
CA TRP A 36 0.10 12.78 -20.83
C TRP A 36 -0.22 12.79 -19.32
N GLN A 37 -1.36 13.35 -18.93
CA GLN A 37 -1.81 13.41 -17.54
C GLN A 37 -2.23 12.01 -17.07
N LYS A 38 -3.02 11.29 -17.88
CA LYS A 38 -3.35 9.87 -17.64
C LYS A 38 -2.10 9.03 -17.42
N ARG A 39 -1.12 9.11 -18.32
CA ARG A 39 0.16 8.39 -18.20
C ARG A 39 0.94 8.75 -16.94
N ARG A 40 0.89 10.00 -16.47
CA ARG A 40 1.54 10.41 -15.21
C ARG A 40 0.86 9.77 -14.01
N PHE A 41 -0.46 9.77 -13.94
CA PHE A 41 -1.20 9.15 -12.83
C PHE A 41 -1.03 7.62 -12.81
N LEU A 42 -1.07 6.96 -13.96
CA LEU A 42 -0.84 5.50 -14.03
C LEU A 42 0.57 5.11 -13.56
N ARG A 43 1.60 5.88 -13.93
CA ARG A 43 2.97 5.66 -13.40
C ARG A 43 3.01 5.77 -11.88
N ARG A 44 2.39 6.81 -11.32
CA ARG A 44 2.30 6.97 -9.86
C ARG A 44 1.50 5.85 -9.19
N ALA A 45 0.44 5.35 -9.83
CA ALA A 45 -0.34 4.24 -9.31
C ALA A 45 0.51 2.95 -9.25
N ALA A 46 1.34 2.71 -10.28
CA ALA A 46 2.30 1.62 -10.28
C ALA A 46 3.35 1.78 -9.16
N ASP A 47 3.90 2.99 -8.97
CA ASP A 47 4.84 3.28 -7.88
C ASP A 47 4.19 3.04 -6.50
N ALA A 48 2.93 3.45 -6.31
CA ALA A 48 2.18 3.22 -5.08
C ALA A 48 2.03 1.73 -4.79
N ARG A 49 1.67 0.92 -5.79
CA ARG A 49 1.62 -0.55 -5.65
C ARG A 49 2.97 -1.15 -5.27
N ALA A 50 4.05 -0.72 -5.92
CA ALA A 50 5.38 -1.22 -5.62
C ALA A 50 5.78 -0.91 -4.16
N ARG A 51 5.40 0.26 -3.64
CA ARG A 51 5.62 0.62 -2.23
C ARG A 51 4.74 -0.19 -1.28
N GLY A 52 3.49 -0.44 -1.64
CA GLY A 52 2.59 -1.33 -0.90
C GLY A 52 3.18 -2.74 -0.75
N ALA A 53 3.64 -3.33 -1.86
CA ALA A 53 4.28 -4.65 -1.85
C ALA A 53 5.56 -4.68 -0.99
N GLN A 54 6.34 -3.59 -0.97
CA GLN A 54 7.50 -3.48 -0.07
C GLN A 54 7.09 -3.44 1.40
N SER A 55 6.02 -2.70 1.75
CA SER A 55 5.47 -2.68 3.10
C SER A 55 4.93 -4.04 3.53
N GLU A 56 4.25 -4.77 2.63
CA GLU A 56 3.80 -6.15 2.88
C GLU A 56 4.98 -7.09 3.13
N ALA A 57 6.02 -7.01 2.31
CA ALA A 57 7.22 -7.82 2.49
C ALA A 57 7.91 -7.57 3.84
N ARG A 58 7.93 -6.31 4.30
CA ARG A 58 8.46 -5.97 5.64
C ARG A 58 7.59 -6.52 6.75
N GLU A 59 6.27 -6.46 6.62
CA GLU A 59 5.36 -7.00 7.62
C GLU A 59 5.48 -8.53 7.72
N THR A 60 5.55 -9.22 6.59
CA THR A 60 5.81 -10.66 6.55
C THR A 60 7.16 -11.01 7.19
N ALA A 61 8.22 -10.27 6.88
CA ALA A 61 9.53 -10.48 7.50
C ALA A 61 9.49 -10.28 9.03
N ARG A 62 8.69 -9.30 9.51
CA ARG A 62 8.48 -9.09 10.95
C ARG A 62 7.70 -10.23 11.59
N ALA A 63 6.62 -10.69 10.97
CA ALA A 63 5.85 -11.83 11.47
C ALA A 63 6.72 -13.09 11.57
N SER A 64 7.54 -13.37 10.56
CA SER A 64 8.49 -14.49 10.56
C SER A 64 9.54 -14.37 11.67
N ARG A 65 10.05 -13.16 11.95
CA ARG A 65 11.00 -12.93 13.05
C ARG A 65 10.34 -13.07 14.43
N ALA A 66 9.07 -12.68 14.57
CA ALA A 66 8.32 -12.82 15.82
C ALA A 66 7.93 -14.28 16.10
N ALA A 67 7.69 -15.09 15.06
CA ALA A 67 7.32 -16.50 15.18
C ALA A 67 8.49 -17.45 15.51
N SER A 68 9.73 -16.98 15.33
CA SER A 68 10.94 -17.69 15.77
C SER A 68 11.51 -17.04 17.03
N PRO A 69 11.01 -17.39 18.24
CA PRO A 69 11.71 -17.04 19.46
C PRO A 69 12.98 -17.90 19.54
N ALA A 70 14.15 -17.24 19.57
CA ALA A 70 15.39 -17.87 19.97
C ALA A 70 15.43 -18.09 21.48
#